data_AF-A0A8T4ERI8-F1
#
_entry.id   AF-A0A8T4ERI8-F1
#
_cell.length_a   1.000
_cell.length_b   1.000
_cell.length_c   1.000
_cell.angle_alpha   90.00
_cell.angle_beta   90.00
_cell.angle_gamma   90.00
#
_symmetry.space_group_name_H-M   'P 1'
#
loop_
_entity.id
_entity.type
_entity.pdbx_description
1 polymer ?
#
loop_
_entity_poly.entity_id
_entity_poly.type
_entity_poly.pdbx_seq_one_letter_code
_entity_poly.pdbx_strand_id
1 'polypeptide(L)' 'MRWRCACGAGGAKRYADAADAARYATAFDREDRADLGRRAPLVGLLPLRLLRRVLARKGGG' A
#
# COMPACT_ATOMS: atom_id res chain seq x y z
N MET A 1 8.03 -15.02 1.54
CA MET A 1 7.13 -13.93 1.10
C MET A 1 7.53 -12.60 1.76
N ARG A 2 7.52 -11.50 1.02
CA ARG A 2 7.74 -10.13 1.52
C ARG A 2 6.60 -9.24 1.03
N TRP A 3 6.14 -8.32 1.87
CA TRP A 3 5.09 -7.36 1.52
C TRP A 3 5.40 -5.98 2.08
N ARG A 4 4.86 -4.95 1.44
CA ARG A 4 5.11 -3.55 1.80
C ARG A 4 3.87 -2.72 1.53
N CYS A 5 3.42 -2.03 2.56
CA CYS A 5 2.32 -1.07 2.53
C CYS A 5 2.80 0.26 1.94
N ALA A 6 1.92 0.97 1.24
CA ALA A 6 2.14 2.35 0.82
C ALA A 6 2.34 3.33 2.01
N CYS A 7 1.85 2.93 3.18
CA CYS A 7 2.01 3.63 4.45
C CYS A 7 3.40 3.48 5.10
N GLY A 8 4.31 2.69 4.51
CA GLY A 8 5.67 2.50 5.02
C GLY A 8 5.83 1.28 5.94
N ALA A 9 4.75 0.65 6.39
CA ALA A 9 4.81 -0.64 7.08
C ALA A 9 5.17 -1.76 6.11
N GLY A 10 5.90 -2.78 6.56
CA GLY A 10 6.24 -3.94 5.73
C GLY A 10 6.72 -5.11 6.58
N GLY A 11 6.75 -6.30 5.98
CA GLY A 11 7.12 -7.51 6.70
C GLY A 11 7.57 -8.64 5.78
N ALA A 12 8.21 -9.64 6.38
CA ALA A 12 8.65 -10.84 5.71
C ALA A 12 8.15 -12.06 6.48
N LYS A 13 7.57 -13.03 5.77
CA LYS A 13 7.17 -14.33 6.32
C LYS A 13 7.87 -15.43 5.53
N ARG A 14 8.54 -16.33 6.25
CA ARG A 14 9.13 -17.54 5.66
C ARG A 14 8.13 -18.69 5.77
N TYR A 15 8.03 -19.44 4.69
CA TYR A 15 7.24 -20.66 4.59
C TYR A 15 8.20 -21.79 4.26
N ALA A 16 7.88 -23.00 4.69
CA ALA A 16 8.68 -24.18 4.39
C ALA A 16 8.64 -24.52 2.89
N ASP A 17 7.51 -24.25 2.25
CA ASP A 17 7.26 -24.57 0.84
C ASP A 17 7.00 -23.31 -0.01
N ALA A 18 7.47 -23.34 -1.26
CA ALA A 18 7.28 -22.27 -2.23
C ALA A 18 5.83 -22.16 -2.75
N ALA A 19 5.12 -23.29 -2.89
CA ALA A 19 3.72 -23.34 -3.26
C ALA A 19 2.83 -22.71 -2.18
N ASP A 20 3.13 -22.93 -0.90
CA ASP A 20 2.45 -22.26 0.20
C ASP A 20 2.68 -20.75 0.17
N ALA A 21 3.94 -20.34 -0.04
CA ALA A 21 4.27 -18.92 -0.17
C ALA A 21 3.50 -18.25 -1.33
N ALA A 22 3.36 -18.93 -2.47
CA ALA A 22 2.61 -18.44 -3.63
C ALA A 22 1.10 -18.35 -3.35
N ARG A 23 0.51 -19.40 -2.76
CA ARG A 23 -0.92 -19.45 -2.42
C ARG A 23 -1.32 -18.28 -1.51
N TYR A 24 -0.54 -18.02 -0.46
CA TYR A 24 -0.83 -16.91 0.46
C TYR A 24 -0.53 -15.54 -0.15
N ALA A 25 0.50 -15.42 -1.01
CA ALA A 25 0.78 -14.16 -1.70
C ALA A 25 -0.37 -13.75 -2.64
N THR A 26 -0.92 -14.69 -3.41
CA THR A 26 -2.05 -14.43 -4.31
C THR A 26 -3.32 -14.06 -3.53
N ALA A 27 -3.59 -14.73 -2.41
CA ALA A 27 -4.74 -14.39 -1.56
C ALA A 27 -4.63 -12.97 -1.00
N PHE A 28 -3.44 -12.61 -0.49
CA PHE A 28 -3.17 -11.29 0.09
C PHE A 28 -3.25 -10.16 -0.95
N ASP A 29 -2.71 -10.37 -2.15
CA ASP A 29 -2.78 -9.39 -3.26
C ASP A 29 -4.23 -9.11 -3.70
N ARG A 30 -5.08 -10.14 -3.73
CA ARG A 30 -6.50 -9.99 -4.09
C ARG A 30 -7.27 -9.18 -3.05
N GLU A 31 -7.04 -9.44 -1.78
CA GLU A 31 -7.71 -8.75 -0.68
C GLU A 31 -7.23 -7.29 -0.55
N ASP A 32 -5.92 -7.05 -0.65
CA ASP A 32 -5.35 -5.69 -0.66
C ASP A 32 -5.89 -4.84 -1.82
N ARG A 33 -5.98 -5.39 -3.04
CA ARG A 33 -6.58 -4.70 -4.19
C ARG A 33 -8.06 -4.38 -3.99
N ALA A 34 -8.82 -5.30 -3.40
CA ALA A 34 -10.23 -5.10 -3.12
C ALA A 34 -10.46 -4.08 -2.00
N ASP A 35 -9.59 -4.04 -1.00
CA ASP A 35 -9.66 -3.11 0.13
C ASP A 35 -9.19 -1.71 -0.26
N LEU A 36 -8.15 -1.58 -1.11
CA LEU A 36 -7.74 -0.32 -1.73
C LEU A 36 -8.90 0.36 -2.47
N GLY A 37 -9.70 -0.41 -3.22
CA GLY A 37 -10.88 0.11 -3.91
C GLY A 37 -12.03 0.50 -2.97
N ARG A 38 -12.12 -0.12 -1.79
CA ARG A 38 -13.21 0.09 -0.82
C ARG A 38 -12.91 1.20 0.20
N ARG A 39 -11.65 1.36 0.60
CA ARG A 39 -11.19 2.37 1.57
C ARG A 39 -10.57 3.63 0.95
N ALA A 40 -10.42 3.69 -0.38
CA ALA A 40 -10.08 4.93 -1.07
C ALA A 40 -11.31 5.54 -1.75
N PRO A 41 -12.30 6.09 -1.00
CA PRO A 41 -13.21 7.02 -1.64
C PRO A 41 -12.32 8.16 -2.14
N LEU A 42 -12.46 8.54 -3.41
CA LEU A 42 -11.76 9.68 -4.03
C LEU A 42 -11.97 11.00 -3.26
N VAL A 43 -12.83 11.00 -2.24
CA VAL A 43 -13.13 12.05 -1.26
C VAL A 43 -12.08 12.15 -0.14
N GLY A 44 -11.36 11.08 0.22
CA GLY A 44 -10.40 11.06 1.35
C GLY A 44 -9.00 11.57 1.04
N LEU A 45 -8.70 11.91 -0.23
CA LEU A 45 -7.36 12.33 -0.65
C LEU A 45 -7.15 13.85 -0.64
N LEU A 46 -8.15 14.64 -0.25
CA LEU A 46 -8.03 16.09 -0.12
C LEU A 46 -6.88 16.50 0.83
N PRO A 47 -6.71 15.89 2.04
CA PRO A 47 -5.62 16.27 2.95
C PRO A 47 -4.25 16.03 2.34
N LEU A 48 -4.08 14.92 1.62
CA LEU A 48 -2.81 14.56 0.97
C LEU A 48 -2.50 15.49 -0.22
N ARG A 49 -3.52 15.92 -0.98
CA ARG A 49 -3.37 16.86 -2.10
C ARG A 49 -2.96 18.25 -1.61
N LEU A 50 -3.50 18.71 -0.48
CA LEU A 50 -3.11 19.98 0.15
C LEU A 50 -1.67 19.93 0.65
N LEU A 51 -1.29 18.87 1.36
CA LEU A 51 0.07 18.69 1.86
C LEU A 51 1.11 18.68 0.74
N ARG A 52 0.82 17.98 -0.37
CA ARG A 52 1.69 17.97 -1.56
C ARG A 52 1.88 19.36 -2.18
N ARG A 53 0.84 20.20 -2.22
CA ARG A 53 0.98 21.59 -2.72
C ARG A 53 1.83 22.46 -1.80
N VAL A 54 1.71 22.30 -0.49
CA VAL A 54 2.55 23.04 0.47
C VAL A 54 4.02 22.63 0.34
N LEU A 55 4.30 21.33 0.24
CA LEU A 55 5.66 20.83 0.06
C LEU A 55 6.27 21.24 -1.30
N ALA A 56 5.49 21.17 -2.39
CA ALA A 56 5.95 21.61 -3.72
C ALA A 56 6.32 23.10 -3.74
N ARG A 57 5.63 23.95 -2.97
CA ARG A 57 5.96 25.38 -2.84
C ARG A 57 7.20 25.64 -2.00
N LYS A 58 7.61 24.70 -1.14
CA LYS A 58 8.78 24.86 -0.25
C LYS A 58 10.09 24.39 -0.90
N GLY A 59 10.03 23.65 -2.01
CA GLY A 59 11.20 23.18 -2.76
C GLY A 59 11.52 23.95 -4.05
N GLY A 60 10.82 25.06 -4.32
CA GLY A 60 11.08 25.94 -5.45
C GLY A 60 11.77 27.24 -5.04
N GLY A 61 12.96 27.11 -4.43
CA GLY A 61 13.88 28.21 -4.15
C GLY A 61 15.19 27.98 -4.88
#